data_AF-A0A6N6KRP2-F1
#
_entry.id   AF-A0A6N6KRP2-F1
#
_cell.length_a   1.000
_cell.length_b   1.000
_cell.length_c   1.000
_cell.angle_alpha   90.00
_cell.angle_beta   90.00
_cell.angle_gamma   90.00
#
_symmetry.space_group_name_H-M   'P 1'
#
loop_
_entity.id
_entity.type
_entity.pdbx_description
1 polymer ?
#
loop_
_entity_poly.entity_id
_entity_poly.type
_entity_poly.pdbx_seq_one_letter_code
_entity_poly.pdbx_strand_id
1 'polypeptide(L)'
;MKPYTKQTLSKLINYIDLYLESKITLRELVEHLEHSINALEERLAESFYPNWNEYWGNLEIELAVSSYKKEDYSHERTVENATLLIEHIQSLLNDVAIRD
;
A
#
# COMPACT_ATOMS: atom_id res chain seq x y z
N MET A 1 -2.12 3.81 19.70
CA MET A 1 -3.03 3.67 18.50
C MET A 1 -4.12 2.64 18.75
N LYS A 2 -5.33 2.78 18.16
CA LYS A 2 -6.40 1.77 18.34
C LYS A 2 -5.96 0.40 17.80
N PRO A 3 -6.22 -0.72 18.51
CA PRO A 3 -5.78 -2.07 18.09
C PRO A 3 -6.19 -2.45 16.67
N TYR A 4 -7.38 -2.02 16.24
CA TYR A 4 -7.89 -2.24 14.89
C TYR A 4 -7.02 -1.57 13.81
N THR A 5 -6.64 -0.30 14.01
CA THR A 5 -5.80 0.45 13.05
C THR A 5 -4.46 -0.24 12.86
N LYS A 6 -3.82 -0.64 13.96
CA LYS A 6 -2.54 -1.39 13.91
C LYS A 6 -2.67 -2.70 13.15
N GLN A 7 -3.75 -3.44 13.40
CA GLN A 7 -4.00 -4.72 12.71
C GLN A 7 -4.20 -4.53 11.21
N THR A 8 -4.98 -3.53 10.78
CA THR A 8 -5.20 -3.27 9.35
C THR A 8 -3.93 -2.78 8.66
N LEU A 9 -3.15 -1.90 9.28
CA LEU A 9 -1.83 -1.48 8.76
C LEU A 9 -0.84 -2.65 8.65
N SER A 10 -0.86 -3.58 9.60
CA SER A 10 -0.01 -4.79 9.53
C SER A 10 -0.45 -5.73 8.39
N LYS A 11 -1.76 -5.84 8.14
CA LYS A 11 -2.29 -6.61 7.00
C LYS A 11 -1.90 -6.00 5.66
N LEU A 12 -1.90 -4.66 5.57
CA LEU A 12 -1.46 -3.93 4.37
C LEU A 12 -0.02 -4.29 4.01
N ILE A 13 0.91 -4.23 4.97
CA ILE A 13 2.31 -4.65 4.74
C ILE A 13 2.36 -6.08 4.20
N ASN A 14 1.63 -7.02 4.83
CA ASN A 14 1.61 -8.41 4.39
C ASN A 14 1.09 -8.59 2.95
N TYR A 15 0.10 -7.80 2.51
CA TYR A 15 -0.34 -7.86 1.10
C TYR A 15 0.73 -7.36 0.13
N ILE A 16 1.46 -6.31 0.50
CA ILE A 16 2.55 -5.80 -0.31
C ILE A 16 3.70 -6.81 -0.38
N ASP A 17 4.06 -7.43 0.75
CA ASP A 17 5.08 -8.50 0.79
C ASP A 17 4.68 -9.69 -0.10
N LEU A 18 3.41 -10.13 -0.04
CA LEU A 18 2.90 -11.19 -0.92
C LEU A 18 3.03 -10.84 -2.40
N TYR A 19 2.83 -9.56 -2.76
CA TYR A 19 3.02 -9.09 -4.12
C TYR A 19 4.51 -9.12 -4.53
N LEU A 20 5.40 -8.62 -3.67
CA LEU A 20 6.85 -8.63 -3.91
C LEU A 20 7.40 -10.05 -4.05
N GLU A 21 6.84 -11.01 -3.31
CA GLU A 21 7.14 -12.44 -3.42
C GLU A 21 6.46 -13.12 -4.63
N SER A 22 5.77 -12.36 -5.48
CA SER A 22 5.03 -12.86 -6.65
C SER A 22 3.96 -13.90 -6.31
N LYS A 23 3.41 -13.86 -5.09
CA LYS A 23 2.34 -14.76 -4.63
C LYS A 23 0.94 -14.25 -4.96
N ILE A 24 0.80 -12.95 -5.18
CA ILE A 24 -0.43 -12.31 -5.67
C ILE A 24 -0.11 -11.39 -6.85
N THR A 25 -1.12 -11.12 -7.66
CA THR A 25 -1.03 -10.20 -8.80
C THR A 25 -1.12 -8.73 -8.35
N LEU A 26 -0.68 -7.81 -9.23
CA LEU A 26 -0.85 -6.37 -9.00
C LEU A 26 -2.31 -5.97 -8.80
N ARG A 27 -3.23 -6.65 -9.51
CA ARG A 27 -4.68 -6.44 -9.34
C ARG A 27 -5.15 -6.78 -7.93
N GLU A 28 -4.81 -7.98 -7.45
CA GLU A 28 -5.16 -8.42 -6.10
C GLU A 28 -4.54 -7.49 -5.04
N LEU A 29 -3.30 -7.02 -5.26
CA LEU A 29 -2.70 -6.02 -4.39
C LEU A 29 -3.55 -4.74 -4.32
N VAL A 30 -3.83 -4.11 -5.46
CA VAL A 30 -4.60 -2.85 -5.52
C VAL A 30 -5.98 -3.02 -4.86
N GLU A 31 -6.68 -4.12 -5.12
CA GLU A 31 -7.97 -4.43 -4.49
C GLU A 31 -7.85 -4.56 -2.96
N HIS A 32 -6.80 -5.21 -2.45
CA HIS A 32 -6.57 -5.31 -1.01
C HIS A 32 -6.21 -3.97 -0.36
N LEU A 33 -5.42 -3.15 -1.05
CA LEU A 33 -5.04 -1.80 -0.63
C LEU A 33 -6.27 -0.89 -0.50
N GLU A 34 -7.14 -0.88 -1.52
CA GLU A 34 -8.37 -0.07 -1.56
C GLU A 34 -9.33 -0.42 -0.41
N HIS A 35 -9.62 -1.72 -0.20
CA HIS A 35 -10.51 -2.13 0.89
C HIS A 35 -9.94 -1.78 2.27
N SER A 36 -8.63 -1.89 2.43
CA SER A 36 -7.97 -1.64 3.71
C SER A 36 -7.93 -0.15 4.04
N ILE A 37 -7.73 0.73 3.05
CA ILE A 37 -7.76 2.18 3.30
C ILE A 37 -9.18 2.67 3.60
N ASN A 38 -10.20 2.17 2.90
CA ASN A 38 -11.60 2.49 3.21
C ASN A 38 -11.98 2.09 4.64
N ALA A 39 -11.39 1.01 5.18
CA ALA A 39 -11.58 0.60 6.57
C ALA A 39 -10.80 1.47 7.60
N LEU A 40 -9.79 2.19 7.14
CA LEU A 40 -8.93 3.09 7.92
C LEU A 40 -9.30 4.56 7.79
N GLU A 41 -10.19 4.90 6.85
CA GLU A 41 -10.72 6.24 6.64
C GLU A 41 -11.27 6.82 7.96
N GLU A 42 -11.05 8.11 8.17
CA GLU A 42 -11.34 8.84 9.42
C GLU A 42 -10.55 8.39 10.66
N ARG A 43 -9.69 7.36 10.58
CA ARG A 43 -8.91 6.83 11.72
C ARG A 43 -7.41 7.12 11.65
N LEU A 44 -6.91 7.52 10.48
CA LEU A 44 -5.52 7.92 10.26
C LEU A 44 -5.37 9.44 10.30
N ALA A 45 -4.16 9.90 10.61
CA ALA A 45 -3.82 11.31 10.57
C ALA A 45 -3.83 11.84 9.12
N GLU A 46 -4.20 13.11 8.92
CA GLU A 46 -4.26 13.72 7.58
C GLU A 46 -2.93 13.64 6.81
N SER A 47 -1.80 13.65 7.53
CA SER A 47 -0.45 13.51 6.95
C SER A 47 -0.19 12.16 6.27
N PHE A 48 -1.06 11.16 6.46
CA PHE A 48 -0.99 9.86 5.79
C PHE A 48 -1.42 9.93 4.33
N TYR A 49 -2.51 10.65 4.04
CA TYR A 49 -3.18 10.60 2.75
C TYR A 49 -2.33 11.11 1.57
N PRO A 50 -1.44 12.11 1.70
CA PRO A 50 -0.59 12.54 0.59
C PRO A 50 0.28 11.41 0.01
N ASN A 51 1.03 10.71 0.87
CA ASN A 51 1.92 9.62 0.44
C ASN A 51 1.13 8.39 -0.02
N TRP A 52 0.00 8.10 0.64
CA TRP A 52 -0.91 7.06 0.17
C TRP A 52 -1.37 7.37 -1.26
N ASN A 53 -1.94 8.54 -1.50
CA ASN A 53 -2.47 8.94 -2.81
C ASN A 53 -1.39 8.91 -3.90
N GLU A 54 -0.14 9.26 -3.56
CA GLU A 54 0.98 9.18 -4.49
C GLU A 54 1.33 7.72 -4.85
N TYR A 55 1.71 6.92 -3.86
CA TYR A 55 2.25 5.57 -4.12
C TYR A 55 1.15 4.59 -4.56
N TRP A 56 -0.02 4.63 -3.93
CA TRP A 56 -1.17 3.81 -4.36
C TRP A 56 -1.69 4.26 -5.72
N GLY A 57 -1.79 5.57 -5.97
CA GLY A 57 -2.22 6.10 -7.27
C GLY A 57 -1.28 5.66 -8.41
N ASN A 58 0.03 5.60 -8.15
CA ASN A 58 0.98 5.05 -9.12
C ASN A 58 0.71 3.56 -9.42
N LEU A 59 0.42 2.74 -8.39
CA LEU A 59 0.08 1.33 -8.57
C LEU A 59 -1.23 1.15 -9.38
N GLU A 60 -2.24 2.00 -9.15
CA GLU A 60 -3.47 2.01 -9.94
C GLU A 60 -3.23 2.37 -11.41
N ILE A 61 -2.40 3.39 -11.67
CA ILE A 61 -2.02 3.79 -13.01
C ILE A 61 -1.31 2.63 -13.72
N GLU A 62 -0.38 1.95 -13.04
CA GLU A 62 0.34 0.80 -13.58
C GLU A 62 -0.60 -0.38 -13.87
N LEU A 63 -1.58 -0.65 -12.99
CA LEU A 63 -2.62 -1.65 -13.22
C LEU A 63 -3.49 -1.31 -14.43
N ALA A 64 -3.89 -0.04 -14.57
CA ALA A 64 -4.68 0.42 -15.70
C ALA A 64 -3.87 0.27 -17.00
N VAL A 65 -2.62 0.75 -17.04
CA VAL A 65 -1.78 0.71 -18.23
C VAL A 65 -1.44 -0.73 -18.66
N SER A 66 -1.10 -1.61 -17.72
CA SER A 66 -0.87 -3.04 -18.02
C SER A 66 -2.11 -3.76 -18.57
N SER A 67 -3.31 -3.27 -18.24
CA SER A 67 -4.57 -3.77 -18.81
C SER A 67 -4.82 -3.26 -20.24
N TYR A 68 -4.28 -2.10 -20.61
CA TYR A 68 -4.46 -1.47 -21.94
C TYR A 68 -3.34 -1.78 -22.94
N LYS A 69 -2.09 -1.93 -22.48
CA LYS A 69 -0.93 -2.17 -23.32
C LYS A 69 -0.28 -3.47 -22.90
N LYS A 70 -0.16 -4.44 -23.82
CA LYS A 70 0.70 -5.64 -23.67
C LYS A 70 2.20 -5.29 -23.67
N GLU A 71 2.57 -4.10 -23.20
CA GLU A 71 3.97 -3.68 -23.07
C GLU A 71 4.40 -3.97 -21.63
N ASP A 72 5.56 -4.61 -21.48
CA ASP A 72 6.23 -4.79 -20.19
C ASP A 72 6.45 -3.43 -19.54
N TYR A 73 5.55 -3.04 -18.64
CA TYR A 73 5.83 -1.96 -17.72
C TYR A 73 6.97 -2.40 -16.82
N SER A 74 7.89 -1.48 -16.53
CA SER A 74 9.08 -1.76 -15.73
C SER A 74 8.63 -2.24 -14.35
N HIS A 75 8.72 -3.55 -14.15
CA HIS A 75 8.48 -4.24 -12.87
C HIS A 75 9.24 -3.56 -11.72
N GLU A 76 10.39 -2.95 -12.03
CA GLU A 76 11.20 -2.17 -11.09
C GLU A 76 10.44 -0.99 -10.48
N ARG A 77 9.63 -0.24 -11.26
CA ARG A 77 8.83 0.88 -10.72
C ARG A 77 7.68 0.41 -9.84
N THR A 78 7.04 -0.69 -10.20
CA THR A 78 5.98 -1.27 -9.37
C THR A 78 6.54 -1.74 -8.03
N VAL A 79 7.71 -2.39 -8.06
CA VAL A 79 8.43 -2.81 -6.86
C VAL A 79 8.87 -1.61 -6.01
N GLU A 80 9.33 -0.53 -6.64
CA GLU A 80 9.71 0.72 -5.94
C GLU A 80 8.51 1.35 -5.23
N ASN A 81 7.39 1.55 -5.93
CA ASN A 81 6.15 2.11 -5.34
C ASN A 81 5.61 1.24 -4.20
N ALA A 82 5.63 -0.09 -4.36
CA ALA A 82 5.26 -1.04 -3.32
C ALA A 82 6.18 -0.92 -2.08
N THR A 83 7.49 -0.80 -2.29
CA THR A 83 8.48 -0.67 -1.21
C THR A 83 8.31 0.64 -0.43
N LEU A 84 8.15 1.77 -1.12
CA LEU A 84 7.91 3.07 -0.50
C LEU A 84 6.63 3.08 0.33
N LEU A 85 5.59 2.38 -0.12
CA LEU A 85 4.35 2.23 0.64
C LEU A 85 4.56 1.43 1.94
N ILE A 86 5.36 0.35 1.91
CA ILE A 86 5.77 -0.38 3.12
C ILE A 86 6.51 0.54 4.08
N GLU A 87 7.53 1.26 3.62
CA GLU A 87 8.34 2.15 4.46
C GLU A 87 7.47 3.21 5.14
N HIS A 88 6.51 3.77 4.40
CA HIS A 88 5.57 4.73 4.94
C HIS A 88 4.68 4.11 6.04
N ILE A 89 4.09 2.94 5.80
CA ILE A 89 3.25 2.23 6.78
C ILE A 89 4.07 1.84 8.03
N GLN A 90 5.30 1.37 7.84
CA GLN A 90 6.20 1.02 8.95
C GLN A 90 6.58 2.24 9.79
N SER A 91 6.85 3.39 9.17
CA SER A 91 7.09 4.65 9.87
C SER A 91 5.92 5.01 10.80
N LEU A 92 4.68 4.88 10.34
CA LEU A 92 3.49 5.11 11.17
C LEU A 92 3.35 4.11 12.32
N LEU A 93 3.62 2.82 12.07
CA LEU A 93 3.59 1.81 13.12
C LEU A 93 4.62 2.11 14.22
N ASN A 94 5.81 2.60 13.84
CA ASN A 94 6.90 2.93 14.74
C ASN A 94 6.68 4.25 15.50
N ASP A 95 6.21 5.31 14.81
CA ASP A 95 5.92 6.61 15.42
C ASP A 95 4.86 6.52 16.53
N VAL A 96 3.95 5.55 16.42
CA VAL A 96 2.97 5.30 17.47
C VAL A 96 3.50 4.38 18.57
N ALA A 97 4.37 3.42 18.25
CA ALA A 97 4.99 2.56 19.26
C ALA A 97 5.93 3.32 20.23
N ILE A 98 6.45 4.48 19.82
CA ILE A 98 7.30 5.35 20.66
C ILE A 98 6.47 6.26 21.58
N ARG A 99 5.17 6.45 21.29
CA ARG A 99 4.26 7.34 22.04
C ARG A 99 3.35 6.63 23.04
N ASP A 100 3.28 5.29 22.98
CA ASP A 100 2.61 4.41 23.95
C ASP A 100 3.63 3.92 24.99
#